data_AF-A0A199VUE5-F1
#
_entry.id   AF-A0A199VUE5-F1
#
_cell.length_a   1.000
_cell.length_b   1.000
_cell.length_c   1.000
_cell.angle_alpha   90.00
_cell.angle_beta   90.00
_cell.angle_gamma   90.00
#
_symmetry.space_group_name_H-M   'P 1'
#
loop_
_entity.id
_entity.type
_entity.pdbx_description
1 polymer ?
#
loop_
_entity_poly.entity_id
_entity_poly.type
_entity_poly.pdbx_seq_one_letter_code
_entity_poly.pdbx_strand_id
1 'polypeptide(L)' 'EVAENNCVYRNVVDHSVDEFTQVLEDVASDPTLPRTKSVRCATCGHGEAVFFQATTRSED' A
#
# COMPACT_ATOMS: atom_id res chain seq x y z
N GLU A 1 20.05 -30.61 25.53
CA GLU A 1 20.48 -29.45 24.73
C GLU A 1 19.39 -28.40 24.82
N VAL A 2 19.73 -27.15 25.11
CA VAL A 2 18.73 -26.07 25.26
C VAL A 2 18.52 -25.44 23.88
N ALA A 3 17.28 -25.43 23.40
CA ALA A 3 16.97 -24.81 22.12
C ALA A 3 17.08 -23.29 22.23
N GLU A 4 17.67 -22.66 21.22
CA GLU A 4 17.79 -21.19 21.15
C GLU A 4 16.44 -20.50 20.94
N ASN A 5 15.44 -21.22 20.44
CA ASN A 5 14.05 -20.77 20.34
C ASN A 5 13.08 -21.90 20.73
N ASN A 6 12.28 -21.66 21.76
CA ASN A 6 11.29 -22.61 22.29
C ASN A 6 9.90 -22.47 21.64
N CYS A 7 9.76 -21.63 20.61
CA CYS A 7 8.50 -21.48 19.91
C CYS A 7 8.19 -22.74 19.09
N VAL A 8 7.24 -23.54 19.60
CA VAL A 8 6.80 -24.80 18.96
C VAL A 8 5.78 -24.55 17.85
N TYR A 9 4.98 -23.51 17.98
CA TYR A 9 4.01 -23.10 16.96
C TYR A 9 3.74 -21.60 17.03
N ARG A 10 3.62 -20.98 15.86
CA ARG A 10 3.19 -19.60 15.68
C ARG A 10 2.21 -19.56 14.51
N ASN A 11 0.98 -19.13 14.78
CA ASN A 11 0.07 -18.71 13.73
C ASN A 11 0.35 -17.23 13.45
N VAL A 12 0.86 -16.92 12.26
CA VAL A 12 1.00 -15.54 11.79
C VAL A 12 -0.22 -15.25 10.93
N VAL A 13 -1.10 -14.40 11.45
CA VAL A 13 -2.12 -13.78 10.59
C VAL A 13 -1.38 -12.79 9.71
N ASP A 14 -1.26 -13.14 8.43
CA ASP A 14 -0.70 -12.24 7.43
C ASP A 14 -1.72 -11.11 7.22
N HIS A 15 -1.53 -10.00 7.95
CA HIS A 15 -2.01 -8.73 7.42
C HIS A 15 -1.06 -8.43 6.27
N SER A 16 -1.49 -8.73 5.05
CA SER A 16 -0.69 -8.44 3.87
C SER A 16 -0.42 -6.94 3.86
N VAL A 17 0.75 -6.56 4.35
CA VAL A 17 1.31 -5.22 4.14
C VAL A 17 1.54 -4.96 2.66
N ASP A 18 1.38 -5.97 1.80
CA ASP A 18 1.20 -5.89 0.35
C ASP A 18 -0.10 -5.18 -0.08
N GLU A 19 -0.98 -4.80 0.86
CA GLU A 19 -1.94 -3.70 0.62
C GLU A 19 -1.24 -2.36 0.36
N PHE A 20 0.08 -2.29 0.50
CA PHE A 20 0.87 -1.27 -0.16
C PHE A 20 0.96 -1.53 -1.67
N THR A 21 0.19 -0.71 -2.37
CA THR A 21 0.43 -0.34 -3.76
C THR A 21 0.38 -1.52 -4.73
N GLN A 22 -0.83 -1.96 -5.07
CA GLN A 22 -1.07 -2.14 -6.50
C GLN A 22 -0.72 -0.80 -7.15
N VAL A 23 0.52 -0.67 -7.64
CA VAL A 23 0.95 0.45 -8.46
C VAL A 23 0.21 0.28 -9.78
N LEU A 24 -1.04 0.72 -9.78
CA LEU A 24 -1.81 0.87 -10.99
C LEU A 24 -1.23 2.12 -11.66
N GLU A 25 -0.23 1.94 -12.52
CA GLU A 25 0.36 3.03 -13.32
C GLU A 25 -0.73 3.86 -14.03
N ASP A 26 -1.88 3.24 -14.31
CA ASP A 26 -3.04 3.86 -14.96
C ASP A 26 -3.80 4.87 -14.08
N VAL A 27 -3.65 4.85 -12.75
CA VAL A 27 -4.35 5.76 -11.83
C VAL A 27 -3.96 7.22 -12.08
N ALA A 28 -2.69 7.46 -12.43
CA ALA A 28 -2.23 8.81 -12.75
C ALA A 28 -2.82 9.35 -14.07
N SER A 29 -3.34 8.48 -14.93
CA SER A 29 -3.95 8.82 -16.22
C SER A 29 -5.47 8.96 -16.16
N ASP A 30 -6.11 8.45 -15.11
CA ASP A 30 -7.56 8.51 -14.96
C ASP A 30 -8.04 9.97 -14.70
N PRO A 31 -8.84 10.56 -15.60
CA PRO A 31 -9.37 11.91 -15.42
C PRO A 31 -10.53 11.99 -14.42
N THR A 32 -11.10 10.86 -14.01
CA THR A 32 -12.21 10.79 -13.06
C THR A 32 -11.77 10.84 -11.59
N LEU A 33 -10.47 10.59 -11.34
CA LEU A 33 -9.91 10.63 -10.00
C LEU A 33 -9.58 12.06 -9.54
N PRO A 34 -9.75 12.37 -8.25
CA PRO A 34 -9.48 13.69 -7.73
C PRO A 34 -7.97 13.97 -7.66
N ARG A 35 -7.62 15.22 -7.99
CA ARG A 35 -6.23 15.72 -8.06
C ARG A 35 -6.01 16.83 -7.05
N THR A 36 -4.79 16.90 -6.51
CA THR A 36 -4.37 17.97 -5.60
C THR A 36 -3.01 18.55 -5.99
N LYS A 37 -2.82 19.84 -5.67
CA LYS A 37 -1.53 20.57 -5.78
C LYS A 37 -0.89 20.87 -4.43
N SER A 38 -1.48 20.40 -3.34
CA SER A 38 -0.99 20.63 -1.97
C SER A 38 0.20 19.75 -1.59
N VAL A 39 0.49 18.72 -2.37
CA VAL A 39 1.56 17.74 -2.14
C VAL A 39 2.53 17.75 -3.31
N ARG A 40 3.83 17.60 -3.03
CA ARG A 40 4.87 17.45 -4.04
C ARG A 40 5.43 16.03 -4.01
N CYS A 41 5.71 15.48 -5.19
CA CYS A 41 6.37 14.18 -5.31
C CYS A 41 7.77 14.22 -4.64
N ALA A 42 8.07 13.26 -3.77
CA ALA A 42 9.36 13.16 -3.09
C ALA A 42 10.51 12.80 -4.05
N THR A 43 10.22 12.11 -5.16
CA THR A 43 11.21 11.64 -6.13
C THR A 43 11.53 12.69 -7.20
N CYS A 44 10.51 13.32 -7.81
CA CYS A 44 10.69 14.25 -8.94
C CYS A 44 10.27 15.69 -8.65
N GLY A 45 9.68 15.99 -7.49
CA GLY A 45 9.26 17.34 -7.11
C GLY A 45 8.02 17.88 -7.83
N HIS A 46 7.37 17.07 -8.69
CA HIS A 46 6.14 17.46 -9.39
C HIS A 46 5.05 17.86 -8.40
N GLY A 47 4.33 18.95 -8.71
CA GLY A 47 3.39 19.61 -7.79
C GLY A 47 1.94 19.22 -7.97
N GLU A 48 1.67 18.07 -8.58
CA GLU A 48 0.33 17.52 -8.74
C GLU A 48 0.36 16.03 -8.39
N ALA A 49 -0.65 15.58 -7.66
CA ALA A 49 -0.81 14.18 -7.28
C ALA A 49 -2.28 13.76 -7.36
N VAL A 50 -2.50 12.50 -7.74
CA VAL A 50 -3.79 11.82 -7.62
C VAL A 50 -3.87 11.14 -6.26
N PHE A 51 -5.04 11.17 -5.62
CA PHE A 51 -5.31 10.41 -4.41
C PHE A 51 -6.50 9.49 -4.62
N PHE A 52 -6.43 8.31 -4.05
CA PHE A 52 -7.49 7.31 -4.11
C PHE A 52 -7.43 6.44 -2.86
N GLN A 53 -8.55 5.81 -2.53
CA GLN A 53 -8.61 4.78 -1.50
C GLN A 53 -8.51 3.43 -2.21
N ALA A 54 -7.49 2.65 -1.91
CA ALA A 54 -7.39 1.29 -2.41
C ALA A 54 -8.58 0.48 -1.85
N THR A 55 -9.30 -0.22 -2.72
CA THR A 55 -10.28 -1.20 -2.28
C THR A 55 -9.53 -2.43 -1.80
N THR A 56 -9.46 -2.62 -0.49
CA THR A 56 -9.00 -3.87 0.09
C THR A 56 -10.10 -4.89 -0.16
N ARG A 57 -9.80 -5.93 -0.93
CA ARG A 57 -10.76 -7.02 -1.13
C ARG A 57 -10.70 -7.93 0.10
N SER A 58 -11.15 -7.41 1.24
CA SER A 58 -11.58 -8.25 2.34
C SER A 58 -12.98 -8.72 1.98
N GLU A 59 -13.07 -9.78 1.17
CA GLU A 59 -14.32 -10.55 1.09
C GLU A 59 -14.50 -11.22 2.43
N ASP A 60 -15.36 -10.65 3.26
CA ASP A 60 -16.30 -11.40 4.10
C ASP A 60 -17.72 -11.00 3.69
#